data_AF-A0AAV5TVN9-F1
#
_entry.id   AF-A0AAV5TVN9-F1
#
_cell.length_a   1.000
_cell.length_b   1.000
_cell.length_c   1.000
_cell.angle_alpha   90.00
_cell.angle_beta   90.00
_cell.angle_gamma   90.00
#
_symmetry.space_group_name_H-M   'P 1'
#
loop_
_entity.id
_entity.type
_entity.pdbx_description
1 polymer ?
#
loop_
_entity_poly.entity_id
_entity_poly.type
_entity_poly.pdbx_seq_one_letter_code
_entity_poly.pdbx_strand_id
1 'polypeptide(L)'
;MHIGAHQSNVDPNVWVWSDGEVPFNGKTYDNFVSFFPIPGGGECTAMLTETTAALWTNENCDENEQSFICRRADFSTLPKNCPSDAQKSGEYIFSPGLPNSDIPCEYMLFVNANKLIEIEMTLVATDSQDFLEILEGTSGPHLLANLTGTILTPTKFKTAKSNVLKPNGAGSGRG
;
A
#
# COMPACT_ATOMS: atom_id res chain seq x y z
N MET A 1 -4.38 9.10 22.49
CA MET A 1 -5.19 9.96 21.60
C MET A 1 -4.96 9.51 20.17
N HIS A 2 -5.93 8.85 19.54
CA HIS A 2 -5.84 8.44 18.14
C HIS A 2 -6.47 9.56 17.29
N ILE A 3 -5.67 10.47 16.74
CA ILE A 3 -6.18 11.55 15.92
C ILE A 3 -6.44 10.99 14.52
N GLY A 4 -7.72 10.89 14.12
CA GLY A 4 -8.11 10.50 12.76
C GLY A 4 -8.28 9.01 12.50
N ALA A 5 -8.13 8.14 13.51
CA ALA A 5 -8.39 6.70 13.37
C ALA A 5 -9.65 6.27 14.14
N HIS A 6 -10.46 5.41 13.55
CA HIS A 6 -11.64 4.79 14.17
C HIS A 6 -11.68 3.29 13.90
N GLN A 7 -12.44 2.54 14.70
CA GLN A 7 -12.69 1.13 14.41
C GLN A 7 -13.56 1.02 13.16
N SER A 8 -13.22 0.06 12.30
CA SER A 8 -14.01 -0.24 11.11
C SER A 8 -15.43 -0.61 11.51
N ASN A 9 -16.39 -0.09 10.76
CA ASN A 9 -17.80 -0.41 10.94
C ASN A 9 -18.13 -1.86 10.53
N VAL A 10 -17.19 -2.54 9.86
CA VAL A 10 -17.34 -3.91 9.34
C VAL A 10 -16.65 -4.93 10.24
N ASP A 11 -15.47 -4.60 10.79
CA ASP A 11 -14.75 -5.44 11.76
C ASP A 11 -14.20 -4.56 12.89
N PRO A 12 -14.72 -4.68 14.13
CA PRO A 12 -14.29 -3.87 15.26
C PRO A 12 -12.82 -4.10 15.67
N ASN A 13 -12.18 -5.17 15.18
CA ASN A 13 -10.76 -5.45 15.41
C ASN A 13 -9.84 -4.74 14.39
N VAL A 14 -10.41 -4.15 13.34
CA VAL A 14 -9.66 -3.44 12.29
C VAL A 14 -9.78 -1.94 12.52
N TRP A 15 -8.66 -1.25 12.61
CA TRP A 15 -8.61 0.21 12.66
C TRP A 15 -8.48 0.79 11.25
N VAL A 16 -9.30 1.79 10.96
CA VAL A 16 -9.32 2.52 9.69
C VAL A 16 -9.24 4.03 9.96
N TRP A 17 -8.78 4.79 9.00
CA TRP A 17 -8.76 6.24 9.09
C TRP A 17 -10.15 6.83 8.86
N SER A 18 -10.40 8.01 9.40
CA SER A 18 -11.64 8.77 9.18
C SER A 18 -11.83 9.22 7.73
N ASP A 19 -10.78 9.18 6.92
CA ASP A 19 -10.86 9.34 5.46
C ASP A 19 -11.19 8.02 4.73
N GLY A 20 -11.15 6.87 5.42
CA GLY A 20 -11.63 5.57 4.94
C GLY A 20 -10.68 4.85 3.98
N GLU A 21 -9.52 5.41 3.67
CA GLU A 21 -8.76 5.02 2.47
C GLU A 21 -7.80 3.83 2.68
N VAL A 22 -7.27 3.60 3.90
CA VAL A 22 -6.22 2.57 4.08
C VAL A 22 -6.29 1.86 5.45
N PRO A 23 -6.24 0.51 5.50
CA PRO A 23 -6.10 -0.24 6.76
C PRO A 23 -4.81 0.09 7.50
N PHE A 24 -4.87 0.16 8.84
CA PHE A 24 -3.69 0.28 9.70
C PHE A 24 -2.81 -0.97 9.58
N ASN A 25 -1.69 -0.89 8.85
CA ASN A 25 -0.67 -1.94 8.86
C ASN A 25 0.75 -1.33 8.93
N GLY A 26 1.70 -2.11 9.47
CA GLY A 26 3.09 -1.68 9.71
C GLY A 26 3.93 -1.43 8.45
N LYS A 27 3.34 -1.53 7.24
CA LYS A 27 4.00 -1.13 5.98
C LYS A 27 3.59 0.26 5.51
N THR A 28 2.43 0.74 5.95
CA THR A 28 1.89 2.07 5.62
C THR A 28 2.21 3.10 6.69
N TYR A 29 2.47 2.63 7.91
CA TYR A 29 2.58 3.43 9.11
C TYR A 29 3.80 3.01 9.92
N ASP A 30 4.71 3.94 10.11
CA ASP A 30 5.85 3.81 11.03
C ASP A 30 5.46 4.46 12.36
N ASN A 31 5.63 3.73 13.47
CA ASN A 31 5.48 4.24 14.83
C ASN A 31 6.73 4.98 15.30
N PHE A 32 7.74 5.07 14.44
CA PHE A 32 9.00 5.74 14.70
C PHE A 32 9.06 7.09 13.99
N VAL A 33 9.57 8.08 14.71
CA VAL A 33 9.98 9.36 14.13
C VAL A 33 11.47 9.30 13.85
N SER A 34 11.95 10.07 12.87
CA SER A 34 13.38 10.12 12.57
C SER A 34 14.22 10.31 13.85
N PHE A 35 15.29 9.51 13.99
CA PHE A 35 16.22 9.43 15.13
C PHE A 35 15.77 8.66 16.38
N PHE A 36 14.50 8.24 16.48
CA PHE A 36 14.01 7.44 17.60
C PHE A 36 13.36 6.13 17.11
N PRO A 37 13.39 5.03 17.89
CA PRO A 37 14.10 4.88 19.14
C PRO A 37 15.62 4.89 18.92
N ILE A 38 16.33 5.60 19.78
CA ILE A 38 17.78 5.48 19.87
C ILE A 38 18.08 4.09 20.47
N PRO A 39 18.96 3.27 19.84
CA PRO A 39 19.31 1.96 20.38
C PRO A 39 19.76 2.03 21.84
N GLY A 40 19.15 1.22 22.71
CA GLY A 40 19.43 1.19 24.15
C GLY A 40 18.67 2.21 25.00
N GLY A 41 17.83 3.06 24.41
CA GLY A 41 17.01 4.06 25.12
C GLY A 41 15.56 3.63 25.40
N GLY A 42 15.10 2.50 24.85
CA GLY A 42 13.71 2.04 24.88
C GLY A 42 13.25 1.62 23.47
N GLU A 43 12.22 0.78 23.38
CA GLU A 43 11.77 0.13 22.13
C GLU A 43 10.82 1.00 21.30
N CYS A 44 10.37 2.14 21.84
CA CYS A 44 9.37 3.00 21.22
C CYS A 44 9.73 4.49 21.23
N THR A 45 8.97 5.25 20.46
CA THR A 45 9.01 6.72 20.44
C THR A 45 7.77 7.29 21.12
N ALA A 46 7.93 8.28 21.99
CA ALA A 46 6.85 9.05 22.59
C ALA A 46 7.08 10.56 22.43
N MET A 47 6.01 11.35 22.53
CA MET A 47 6.06 12.81 22.52
C MET A 47 5.88 13.32 23.95
N LEU A 48 6.81 14.14 24.44
CA LEU A 48 6.72 14.74 25.78
C LEU A 48 5.59 15.76 25.84
N THR A 49 4.49 15.41 26.53
CA THR A 49 3.29 16.27 26.66
C THR A 49 3.44 17.36 27.73
N GLU A 50 4.43 17.24 28.60
CA GLU A 50 4.70 18.21 29.68
C GLU A 50 5.35 19.51 29.19
N THR A 51 5.74 19.56 27.91
CA THR A 51 6.37 20.73 27.30
C THR A 51 5.58 21.21 26.09
N THR A 52 5.52 22.52 25.89
CA THR A 52 4.90 23.10 24.68
C THR A 52 5.67 22.81 23.40
N ALA A 53 6.95 22.44 23.53
CA ALA A 53 7.82 22.06 22.42
C ALA A 53 7.54 20.65 21.90
N ALA A 54 6.85 19.82 22.69
CA ALA A 54 6.39 18.49 22.31
C ALA A 54 7.52 17.62 21.71
N LEU A 55 8.64 17.57 22.42
CA LEU A 55 9.86 16.89 21.96
C LEU A 55 9.66 15.37 21.92
N TRP A 56 10.29 14.71 20.95
CA TRP A 56 10.32 13.26 20.84
C TRP A 56 11.35 12.64 21.79
N THR A 57 11.02 11.50 22.38
CA THR A 57 11.87 10.74 23.30
C THR A 57 11.72 9.23 23.06
N ASN A 58 12.69 8.44 23.53
CA ASN A 58 12.48 7.00 23.69
C ASN A 58 11.51 6.73 24.84
N GLU A 59 10.75 5.64 24.74
CA GLU A 59 9.85 5.13 25.77
C GLU A 59 9.89 3.59 25.78
N ASN A 60 9.63 2.98 26.94
CA ASN A 60 9.50 1.53 27.06
C ASN A 60 8.02 1.13 26.86
N CYS A 61 7.68 0.71 25.64
CA CYS A 61 6.31 0.29 25.30
C CYS A 61 5.79 -0.92 26.09
N ASP A 62 6.68 -1.79 26.58
CA ASP A 62 6.26 -2.99 27.31
C ASP A 62 5.90 -2.67 28.77
N GLU A 63 6.48 -1.61 29.33
CA GLU A 63 6.20 -1.15 30.70
C GLU A 63 5.13 -0.06 30.74
N ASN A 64 5.05 0.78 29.71
CA ASN A 64 4.15 1.93 29.62
C ASN A 64 3.23 1.82 28.40
N GLU A 65 2.15 1.05 28.53
CA GLU A 65 1.10 0.97 27.50
C GLU A 65 0.46 2.36 27.28
N GLN A 66 0.76 2.98 26.13
CA GLN A 66 0.21 4.27 25.74
C GLN A 66 -0.40 4.21 24.33
N SER A 67 -1.34 5.12 24.05
CA SER A 67 -1.83 5.30 22.68
C SER A 67 -0.72 5.88 21.80
N PHE A 68 -0.46 5.28 20.65
CA PHE A 68 0.52 5.75 19.68
C PHE A 68 -0.13 6.57 18.56
N ILE A 69 0.69 7.43 17.92
CA ILE A 69 0.34 8.15 16.70
C ILE A 69 1.31 7.66 15.62
N CYS A 70 0.79 7.10 14.53
CA CYS A 70 1.63 6.68 13.42
C CYS A 70 1.79 7.78 12.36
N ARG A 71 2.97 7.84 11.74
CA ARG A 71 3.19 8.70 10.59
C ARG A 71 2.71 8.01 9.32
N ARG A 72 1.83 8.67 8.56
CA ARG A 72 1.46 8.23 7.20
C ARG A 72 2.67 8.30 6.29
N ALA A 73 2.92 7.24 5.51
CA ALA A 73 3.97 7.23 4.51
C ALA A 73 3.89 8.49 3.60
N ASP A 74 5.05 9.04 3.26
CA ASP A 74 5.14 10.20 2.38
C ASP A 74 4.99 9.75 0.93
N PHE A 75 3.77 9.83 0.42
CA PHE A 75 3.44 9.49 -0.97
C PHE A 75 3.75 10.63 -1.96
N SER A 76 4.25 11.79 -1.51
CA SER A 76 4.55 12.93 -2.39
C SER A 76 5.69 12.66 -3.38
N THR A 77 6.55 11.69 -3.07
CA THR A 77 7.64 11.25 -3.95
C THR A 77 7.24 10.15 -4.92
N LEU A 78 6.02 9.62 -4.84
CA LEU A 78 5.58 8.60 -5.79
C LEU A 78 5.39 9.22 -7.19
N PRO A 79 5.76 8.49 -8.26
CA PRO A 79 5.54 8.96 -9.62
C PRO A 79 4.04 9.20 -9.87
N LYS A 80 3.73 10.36 -10.45
CA LYS A 80 2.39 10.70 -10.96
C LYS A 80 2.18 10.28 -12.41
N ASN A 81 3.12 9.55 -12.99
CA ASN A 81 3.05 9.11 -14.38
C ASN A 81 3.10 7.58 -14.41
N CYS A 82 2.49 6.97 -15.42
CA CYS A 82 2.66 5.55 -15.68
C CYS A 82 4.15 5.22 -15.82
N PRO A 83 4.61 4.07 -15.33
CA PRO A 83 5.99 3.67 -15.55
C PRO A 83 6.28 3.50 -17.04
N SER A 84 7.41 4.04 -17.47
CA SER A 84 7.95 3.87 -18.81
C SER A 84 8.84 2.63 -18.94
N ASP A 85 9.39 2.17 -17.81
CA ASP A 85 10.34 1.07 -17.75
C ASP A 85 9.67 -0.20 -17.23
N ALA A 86 10.17 -1.35 -17.68
CA ALA A 86 9.74 -2.65 -17.18
C ALA A 86 10.13 -2.82 -15.70
N GLN A 87 9.15 -3.13 -14.85
CA GLN A 87 9.37 -3.38 -13.42
C GLN A 87 10.25 -4.60 -13.21
N LYS A 88 11.12 -4.53 -12.19
CA LYS A 88 11.96 -5.66 -11.81
C LYS A 88 11.25 -6.55 -10.80
N SER A 89 11.68 -7.81 -10.75
CA SER A 89 11.20 -8.76 -9.75
C SER A 89 11.58 -8.30 -8.34
N GLY A 90 10.62 -8.38 -7.41
CA GLY A 90 10.81 -7.99 -6.01
C GLY A 90 10.49 -6.52 -5.72
N GLU A 91 10.18 -5.71 -6.73
CA GLU A 91 9.74 -4.33 -6.55
C GLU A 91 8.23 -4.25 -6.31
N TYR A 92 7.83 -3.32 -5.45
CA TYR A 92 6.42 -2.97 -5.27
C TYR A 92 5.94 -2.11 -6.43
N ILE A 93 4.73 -2.39 -6.90
CA ILE A 93 4.06 -1.64 -7.97
C ILE A 93 2.90 -0.90 -7.34
N PHE A 94 2.80 0.40 -7.60
CA PHE A 94 1.74 1.26 -7.10
C PHE A 94 1.03 1.92 -8.27
N SER A 95 -0.27 2.17 -8.12
CA SER A 95 -0.99 3.03 -9.04
C SER A 95 -0.36 4.43 -9.04
N PRO A 96 -0.27 5.11 -10.20
CA PRO A 96 0.37 6.42 -10.25
C PRO A 96 -0.51 7.45 -9.55
N GLY A 97 0.12 8.35 -8.80
CA GLY A 97 -0.62 9.38 -8.06
C GLY A 97 -1.35 8.88 -6.80
N LEU A 98 -1.07 7.66 -6.35
CA LEU A 98 -1.53 7.15 -5.04
C LEU A 98 -1.31 8.21 -3.93
N PRO A 99 -2.30 8.47 -3.03
CA PRO A 99 -3.55 7.73 -2.85
C PRO A 99 -4.64 7.97 -3.91
N ASN A 100 -4.67 9.15 -4.52
CA ASN A 100 -5.75 9.56 -5.42
C ASN A 100 -5.35 9.31 -6.89
N SER A 101 -5.31 8.03 -7.26
CA SER A 101 -4.91 7.62 -8.61
C SER A 101 -6.08 7.72 -9.58
N ASP A 102 -5.99 8.63 -10.55
CA ASP A 102 -6.97 8.79 -11.63
C ASP A 102 -6.44 8.45 -13.04
N ILE A 103 -5.23 7.88 -13.09
CA ILE A 103 -4.47 7.71 -14.32
C ILE A 103 -4.55 6.25 -14.78
N PRO A 104 -5.15 5.96 -15.96
CA PRO A 104 -5.15 4.62 -16.50
C PRO A 104 -3.74 4.23 -16.95
N CYS A 105 -3.25 3.09 -16.49
CA CYS A 105 -1.90 2.63 -16.79
C CYS A 105 -1.85 1.14 -17.12
N GLU A 106 -1.06 0.85 -18.14
CA GLU A 106 -0.68 -0.49 -18.52
C GLU A 106 0.73 -0.77 -18.00
N TYR A 107 0.88 -1.86 -17.27
CA TYR A 107 2.16 -2.36 -16.79
C TYR A 107 2.54 -3.57 -17.64
N MET A 108 3.82 -3.71 -17.96
CA MET A 108 4.34 -4.91 -18.61
C MET A 108 5.46 -5.51 -17.78
N LEU A 109 5.18 -6.66 -17.20
CA LEU A 109 6.12 -7.41 -16.39
C LEU A 109 6.77 -8.49 -17.26
N PHE A 110 8.10 -8.49 -17.29
CA PHE A 110 8.88 -9.43 -18.07
C PHE A 110 9.86 -10.19 -17.18
N VAL A 111 9.94 -11.49 -17.40
CA VAL A 111 11.02 -12.35 -16.88
C VAL A 111 11.67 -13.11 -18.03
N ASN A 112 12.79 -13.78 -17.77
CA ASN A 112 13.45 -14.61 -18.77
C ASN A 112 12.47 -15.65 -19.36
N ALA A 113 12.64 -16.00 -20.64
CA ALA A 113 11.72 -16.84 -21.41
C ALA A 113 11.41 -18.24 -20.82
N ASN A 114 12.17 -18.69 -19.82
CA ASN A 114 12.00 -19.96 -19.12
C ASN A 114 11.45 -19.80 -17.69
N LYS A 115 10.96 -18.61 -17.33
CA LYS A 115 10.37 -18.33 -16.03
C LYS A 115 8.91 -17.89 -16.18
N LEU A 116 8.15 -18.13 -15.11
CA LEU A 116 6.78 -17.67 -14.97
C LEU A 116 6.73 -16.51 -13.97
N ILE A 117 5.70 -15.68 -14.09
CA ILE A 117 5.50 -14.52 -13.23
C ILE A 117 4.41 -14.85 -12.23
N GLU A 118 4.65 -14.56 -10.95
CA GLU A 118 3.64 -14.52 -9.90
C GLU A 118 3.58 -13.10 -9.36
N ILE A 119 2.39 -12.53 -9.28
CA ILE A 119 2.13 -11.27 -8.59
C ILE A 119 1.22 -11.53 -7.41
N GLU A 120 1.49 -10.86 -6.30
CA GLU A 120 0.62 -10.80 -5.14
C GLU A 120 0.10 -9.37 -5.04
N MET A 121 -1.20 -9.20 -4.85
CA MET A 121 -1.79 -7.88 -4.84
C MET A 121 -2.92 -7.72 -3.82
N THR A 122 -3.09 -6.46 -3.43
CA THR A 122 -4.25 -5.92 -2.74
C THR A 122 -4.79 -4.77 -3.58
N LEU A 123 -6.11 -4.63 -3.65
CA LEU A 123 -6.78 -3.60 -4.42
C LEU A 123 -7.72 -2.83 -3.49
N VAL A 124 -7.71 -1.51 -3.56
CA VAL A 124 -8.74 -0.66 -2.97
C VAL A 124 -9.23 0.21 -4.11
N ALA A 125 -10.47 0.00 -4.52
CA ALA A 125 -11.14 0.80 -5.53
C ALA A 125 -12.46 1.28 -4.93
N THR A 126 -12.59 2.60 -4.83
CA THR A 126 -13.71 3.31 -4.22
C THR A 126 -14.92 3.38 -5.16
N ASP A 127 -14.71 3.35 -6.48
CA ASP A 127 -15.76 3.24 -7.49
C ASP A 127 -15.84 1.82 -8.09
N SER A 128 -17.06 1.33 -8.26
CA SER A 128 -17.39 0.09 -8.99
C SER A 128 -17.02 0.11 -10.48
N GLN A 129 -16.72 1.29 -11.03
CA GLN A 129 -16.26 1.48 -12.41
C GLN A 129 -14.74 1.35 -12.57
N ASP A 130 -14.01 1.32 -11.47
CA ASP A 130 -12.55 1.12 -11.49
C ASP A 130 -12.25 -0.37 -11.52
N PHE A 131 -11.36 -0.76 -12.43
CA PHE A 131 -11.02 -2.15 -12.64
C PHE A 131 -9.53 -2.35 -12.93
N LEU A 132 -9.07 -3.55 -12.63
CA LEU A 132 -7.72 -4.02 -12.89
C LEU A 132 -7.78 -5.38 -13.60
N GLU A 133 -7.41 -5.38 -14.86
CA GLU A 133 -7.29 -6.60 -15.65
C GLU A 133 -5.89 -7.16 -15.53
N ILE A 134 -5.79 -8.47 -15.34
CA ILE A 134 -4.54 -9.20 -15.30
C ILE A 134 -4.49 -10.10 -16.52
N LEU A 135 -3.63 -9.79 -17.47
CA LEU A 135 -3.53 -10.49 -18.74
C LEU A 135 -2.19 -11.24 -18.82
N GLU A 136 -2.20 -12.43 -19.42
CA GLU A 136 -1.00 -13.20 -19.70
C GLU A 136 -0.58 -13.06 -21.17
N GLY A 137 0.71 -12.77 -21.41
CA GLY A 137 1.28 -12.68 -22.75
C GLY A 137 1.47 -11.25 -23.28
N THR A 138 2.20 -11.14 -24.39
CA THR A 138 2.45 -9.88 -25.11
C THR A 138 1.33 -9.48 -26.05
N SER A 139 0.55 -10.45 -26.53
CA SER A 139 -0.39 -10.28 -27.64
C SER A 139 -1.69 -11.05 -27.37
N GLY A 140 -2.81 -10.32 -27.26
CA GLY A 140 -4.15 -10.88 -27.10
C GLY A 140 -4.62 -11.05 -25.64
N PRO A 141 -5.94 -11.14 -25.40
CA PRO A 141 -6.50 -11.13 -24.05
C PRO A 141 -6.55 -12.53 -23.45
N HIS A 142 -5.42 -13.10 -23.00
CA HIS A 142 -5.52 -14.20 -22.04
C HIS A 142 -5.76 -13.61 -20.65
N LEU A 143 -7.02 -13.27 -20.39
CA LEU A 143 -7.45 -12.71 -19.11
C LEU A 143 -7.33 -13.78 -18.02
N LEU A 144 -6.47 -13.53 -17.04
CA LEU A 144 -6.36 -14.33 -15.82
C LEU A 144 -7.39 -13.88 -14.78
N ALA A 145 -7.60 -12.57 -14.66
CA ALA A 145 -8.58 -11.99 -13.75
C ALA A 145 -9.00 -10.59 -14.18
N ASN A 146 -10.25 -10.23 -13.88
CA ASN A 146 -10.75 -8.86 -13.90
C ASN A 146 -11.22 -8.52 -12.49
N LEU A 147 -10.53 -7.58 -11.85
CA LEU A 147 -10.69 -7.22 -10.45
C LEU A 147 -11.35 -5.85 -10.33
N THR A 148 -12.37 -5.75 -9.48
CA THR A 148 -13.05 -4.50 -9.16
C THR A 148 -13.28 -4.40 -7.65
N GLY A 149 -13.49 -3.19 -7.15
CA GLY A 149 -13.74 -2.93 -5.74
C GLY A 149 -12.54 -3.24 -4.83
N THR A 150 -12.84 -3.67 -3.61
CA THR A 150 -11.83 -3.79 -2.55
C THR A 150 -11.45 -5.24 -2.27
N ILE A 151 -10.16 -5.55 -2.48
CA ILE A 151 -9.51 -6.84 -2.19
C ILE A 151 -8.44 -6.59 -1.13
N LEU A 152 -8.80 -6.81 0.14
CA LEU A 152 -7.90 -6.61 1.30
C LEU A 152 -7.00 -7.82 1.55
N THR A 153 -7.43 -9.01 1.14
CA THR A 153 -6.64 -10.24 1.30
C THR A 153 -5.65 -10.34 0.13
N PRO A 154 -4.33 -10.41 0.40
CA PRO A 154 -3.33 -10.59 -0.64
C PRO A 154 -3.67 -11.79 -1.52
N THR A 155 -3.92 -11.51 -2.79
CA THR A 155 -4.34 -12.52 -3.77
C THR A 155 -3.26 -12.69 -4.83
N LYS A 156 -2.97 -13.94 -5.16
CA LYS A 156 -1.88 -14.31 -6.08
C LYS A 156 -2.40 -14.66 -7.46
N PHE A 157 -1.75 -14.10 -8.49
CA PHE A 157 -2.00 -14.42 -9.89
C PHE A 157 -0.70 -14.86 -10.54
N LYS A 158 -0.75 -15.93 -11.33
CA LYS A 158 0.43 -16.55 -11.91
C LYS A 158 0.21 -16.90 -13.38
N THR A 159 1.21 -16.63 -14.21
CA THR A 159 1.21 -17.06 -15.62
C THR A 159 1.35 -18.58 -15.74
N ALA A 160 0.72 -19.17 -16.76
CA ALA A 160 0.81 -20.61 -17.00
C ALA A 160 1.86 -20.99 -18.05
N LYS A 161 2.05 -20.14 -19.08
CA LYS A 161 2.83 -20.44 -20.29
C LYS A 161 3.75 -19.31 -20.70
N SER A 162 3.36 -18.07 -20.43
CA SER A 162 4.09 -16.87 -20.81
C SER A 162 5.07 -16.42 -19.74
N ASN A 163 6.17 -15.83 -20.18
CA ASN A 163 7.12 -15.07 -19.35
C ASN A 163 6.75 -13.58 -19.23
N VAL A 164 5.51 -13.24 -19.60
CA VAL A 164 4.98 -11.87 -19.65
C VAL A 164 3.61 -11.82 -18.99
N LEU A 165 3.43 -10.85 -18.10
CA LEU A 165 2.18 -10.55 -17.41
C LEU A 165 1.89 -9.05 -17.57
N LYS A 166 0.65 -8.71 -17.90
CA LYS A 166 0.21 -7.34 -18.15
C LYS A 166 -0.95 -6.96 -17.23
N PRO A 167 -0.66 -6.34 -16.07
CA PRO A 167 -1.66 -5.63 -15.29
C PRO A 167 -2.10 -4.35 -16.02
N ASN A 168 -3.39 -4.16 -16.21
CA ASN A 168 -3.97 -2.98 -16.87
C ASN A 168 -5.05 -2.38 -15.98
N GLY A 169 -4.76 -1.21 -15.41
CA GLY A 169 -5.68 -0.48 -14.55
C GLY A 169 -6.38 0.64 -15.32
N ALA A 170 -7.71 0.69 -15.24
CA ALA A 170 -8.50 1.78 -15.78
C ALA A 170 -9.66 2.12 -14.83
N GLY A 171 -9.97 3.41 -14.71
CA GLY A 171 -10.97 3.89 -13.76
C GLY A 171 -11.44 5.31 -14.06
N SER A 172 -12.56 5.72 -13.45
CA SER A 172 -13.22 7.01 -13.69
C SER A 172 -12.51 8.20 -13.02
N GLY A 173 -11.47 7.91 -12.23
CA GLY A 173 -10.57 8.92 -11.71
C GLY A 173 -10.87 9.41 -10.31
N ARG A 174 -11.49 8.57 -9.48
CA ARG A 174 -11.83 8.91 -8.10
C ARG A 174 -11.45 7.76 -7.17
N GLY A 175 -10.16 7.45 -7.15
CA GLY A 175 -9.53 6.70 -6.05
C GLY A 175 -9.64 7.49 -4.76
#